data_AF-A0A7X6V367-F1
#
_entry.id   AF-A0A7X6V367-F1
#
_cell.length_a   1.000
_cell.length_b   1.000
_cell.length_c   1.000
_cell.angle_alpha   90.00
_cell.angle_beta   90.00
_cell.angle_gamma   90.00
#
_symmetry.space_group_name_H-M   'P 1'
#
loop_
_entity.id
_entity.type
_entity.pdbx_description
1 polymer ?
#
loop_
_entity_poly.entity_id
_entity_poly.type
_entity_poly.pdbx_seq_one_letter_code
_entity_poly.pdbx_strand_id
1 'polypeptide(L)'
;MKTNIHSTILVVALLAFNSSFGECEPEAFIADVNAAWSITNYSMIKQAITNRLALCTNDILAKGLMFEYYFLIEPDYSLGQHAASQLITAVSNRIPAEVAERREPLGLPMAVLQMTTSSNYPTFTPARMEYLHSTYPDAFPHIMLYQVLSGRIEAIENGEFIWGEGFVEP
;
A
#
# COMPACT_ATOMS: atom_id res chain seq x y z
N MET A 1 11.57 -37.60 42.96
CA MET A 1 11.65 -37.20 41.53
C MET A 1 11.26 -35.74 41.43
N LYS A 2 12.22 -34.85 41.11
CA LYS A 2 11.97 -33.44 40.81
C LYS A 2 12.23 -33.27 39.32
N THR A 3 11.18 -32.98 38.55
CA THR A 3 11.28 -32.76 37.10
C THR A 3 11.60 -31.29 36.87
N ASN A 4 12.72 -31.00 36.22
CA ASN A 4 13.20 -29.65 35.89
C ASN A 4 12.29 -28.97 34.86
N ILE A 5 11.65 -27.87 35.24
CA ILE A 5 10.72 -27.06 34.41
C ILE A 5 11.49 -25.89 33.73
N HIS A 6 12.77 -26.07 33.37
CA HIS A 6 13.59 -24.97 32.84
C HIS A 6 14.03 -25.13 31.38
N SER A 7 13.60 -26.19 30.69
CA SER A 7 13.96 -26.39 29.28
C SER A 7 12.86 -26.06 28.28
N THR A 8 11.65 -25.70 28.74
CA THR A 8 10.50 -25.45 27.84
C THR A 8 10.27 -23.98 27.52
N ILE A 9 10.95 -23.06 28.19
CA ILE A 9 10.75 -21.61 27.98
C ILE A 9 11.56 -21.11 26.75
N LEU A 10 12.64 -21.80 26.38
CA LEU A 10 13.51 -21.36 25.28
C LEU A 10 12.97 -21.71 23.87
N VAL A 11 12.04 -22.66 23.74
CA VAL A 11 11.45 -23.03 22.44
C VAL A 11 10.18 -22.25 22.13
N VAL A 12 9.49 -21.74 23.16
CA VAL A 12 8.27 -20.93 22.96
C VAL A 12 8.61 -19.47 22.62
N ALA A 13 9.75 -18.95 23.08
CA ALA A 13 10.20 -17.61 22.71
C ALA A 13 10.65 -17.51 21.23
N LEU A 14 11.10 -18.61 20.62
CA LEU A 14 11.47 -18.66 19.20
C LEU A 14 10.30 -18.92 18.25
N LEU A 15 9.13 -19.34 18.76
CA LEU A 15 7.89 -19.43 17.99
C LEU A 15 7.02 -18.16 18.09
N ALA A 16 7.32 -17.27 19.03
CA ALA A 16 6.73 -15.92 19.09
C ALA A 16 7.43 -14.91 18.16
N PHE A 17 8.53 -15.31 17.50
CA PHE A 17 9.30 -14.48 16.57
C PHE A 17 8.95 -14.73 15.09
N ASN A 18 7.81 -15.37 14.80
CA ASN A 18 7.38 -15.70 13.43
C ASN A 18 5.97 -15.18 13.09
N SER A 19 5.42 -14.22 13.82
CA SER A 19 4.08 -13.69 13.56
C SER A 19 4.04 -12.25 13.04
N SER A 20 5.01 -11.82 12.21
CA SER A 20 4.85 -10.55 11.47
C SER A 20 5.50 -10.48 10.09
N PHE A 21 6.34 -11.44 9.67
CA PHE A 21 6.99 -11.39 8.36
C PHE A 21 6.27 -12.16 7.23
N GLY A 22 5.22 -12.93 7.52
CA GLY A 22 4.80 -14.02 6.62
C GLY A 22 3.50 -13.86 5.80
N GLU A 23 2.63 -12.89 6.06
CA GLU A 23 1.27 -12.98 5.47
C GLU A 23 1.17 -12.33 4.09
N CYS A 24 2.07 -11.41 3.77
CA CYS A 24 1.88 -10.47 2.67
C CYS A 24 3.22 -10.03 2.06
N GLU A 25 4.04 -10.96 1.55
CA GLU A 25 5.28 -10.60 0.82
C GLU A 25 4.91 -9.72 -0.40
N PRO A 26 5.47 -8.51 -0.53
CA PRO A 26 5.06 -7.55 -1.55
C PRO A 26 5.61 -7.87 -2.95
N GLU A 27 6.74 -8.57 -3.08
CA GLU A 27 7.49 -8.73 -4.33
C GLU A 27 6.68 -9.43 -5.43
N ALA A 28 6.02 -10.55 -5.08
CA ALA A 28 5.20 -11.29 -6.02
C ALA A 28 4.01 -10.44 -6.50
N PHE A 29 3.37 -9.72 -5.58
CA PHE A 29 2.27 -8.81 -5.90
C PHE A 29 2.71 -7.67 -6.82
N ILE A 30 3.86 -7.06 -6.55
CA ILE A 30 4.45 -6.01 -7.39
C ILE A 30 4.76 -6.54 -8.79
N ALA A 31 5.36 -7.73 -8.87
CA ALA A 31 5.68 -8.36 -10.14
C ALA A 31 4.42 -8.62 -10.97
N ASP A 32 3.35 -9.13 -10.36
CA ASP A 32 2.08 -9.38 -11.03
C ASP A 32 1.43 -8.09 -11.56
N VAL A 33 1.43 -7.02 -10.76
CA VAL A 33 0.89 -5.71 -11.17
C VAL A 33 1.69 -5.12 -12.34
N ASN A 34 3.03 -5.16 -12.27
CA ASN A 34 3.89 -4.65 -13.34
C ASN A 34 3.80 -5.51 -14.61
N ALA A 35 3.69 -6.83 -14.48
CA ALA A 35 3.49 -7.73 -15.62
C ALA A 35 2.17 -7.41 -16.34
N ALA A 36 1.06 -7.28 -15.60
CA ALA A 36 -0.24 -6.90 -16.16
C ALA A 36 -0.20 -5.53 -16.85
N TRP A 37 0.51 -4.56 -16.25
CA TRP A 37 0.73 -3.24 -16.84
C TRP A 37 1.50 -3.30 -18.15
N SER A 38 2.61 -4.03 -18.22
CA SER A 38 3.46 -4.13 -19.42
C SER A 38 2.71 -4.65 -20.66
N ILE A 39 1.67 -5.46 -20.45
CA ILE A 39 0.81 -6.00 -21.51
C ILE A 39 -0.52 -5.24 -21.65
N THR A 40 -0.65 -4.05 -21.04
CA THR A 40 -1.84 -3.18 -21.09
C THR A 40 -3.13 -3.84 -20.58
N ASN A 41 -3.03 -4.79 -19.64
CA ASN A 41 -4.16 -5.54 -19.12
C ASN A 41 -4.69 -4.97 -17.79
N TYR A 42 -5.49 -3.90 -17.88
CA TYR A 42 -5.98 -3.17 -16.71
C TYR A 42 -6.91 -3.98 -15.80
N SER A 43 -7.70 -4.91 -16.35
CA SER A 43 -8.57 -5.76 -15.53
C SER A 43 -7.76 -6.74 -14.67
N MET A 44 -6.63 -7.26 -15.18
CA MET A 44 -5.70 -8.07 -14.40
C MET A 44 -5.05 -7.27 -13.26
N ILE A 45 -4.75 -5.97 -13.47
CA ILE A 45 -4.24 -5.10 -12.39
C ILE A 45 -5.28 -5.01 -11.26
N LYS A 46 -6.53 -4.66 -11.59
CA LYS A 46 -7.62 -4.58 -10.60
C LYS A 46 -7.81 -5.89 -9.84
N GLN A 47 -7.74 -7.02 -10.55
CA GLN A 47 -7.86 -8.34 -9.95
C GLN A 47 -6.71 -8.66 -9.01
N ALA A 48 -5.46 -8.41 -9.39
CA ALA A 48 -4.29 -8.62 -8.54
C ALA A 48 -4.40 -7.83 -7.23
N ILE A 49 -4.78 -6.55 -7.32
CA ILE A 49 -4.97 -5.70 -6.13
C ILE A 49 -6.12 -6.21 -5.27
N THR A 50 -7.25 -6.60 -5.87
CA THR A 50 -8.42 -7.11 -5.13
C THR A 50 -8.09 -8.43 -4.41
N ASN A 51 -7.41 -9.36 -5.08
CA ASN A 51 -6.98 -10.61 -4.48
C ASN A 51 -6.03 -10.36 -3.30
N ARG A 52 -5.10 -9.42 -3.45
CA ARG A 52 -4.19 -9.03 -2.38
C ARG A 52 -4.93 -8.46 -1.18
N LEU A 53 -5.90 -7.58 -1.40
CA LEU A 53 -6.72 -7.00 -0.31
C LEU A 53 -7.66 -8.03 0.35
N ALA A 54 -8.03 -9.11 -0.34
CA ALA A 54 -8.78 -10.21 0.26
C ALA A 54 -7.92 -11.08 1.20
N LEU A 55 -6.63 -11.20 0.92
CA LEU A 55 -5.66 -11.90 1.78
C LEU A 55 -5.15 -10.98 2.90
N CYS A 56 -4.90 -9.72 2.56
CA CYS A 56 -4.19 -8.72 3.35
C CYS A 56 -5.03 -7.44 3.46
N THR A 57 -6.09 -7.48 4.26
CA THR A 57 -7.11 -6.40 4.33
C THR A 57 -6.54 -5.00 4.55
N ASN A 58 -5.46 -4.87 5.32
CA ASN A 58 -4.82 -3.59 5.68
C ASN A 58 -3.51 -3.32 4.94
N ASP A 59 -3.25 -4.02 3.83
CA ASP A 59 -2.05 -3.80 3.01
C ASP A 59 -2.04 -2.38 2.42
N ILE A 60 -1.07 -1.58 2.86
CA ILE A 60 -0.95 -0.16 2.50
C ILE A 60 -0.55 0.00 1.04
N LEU A 61 0.34 -0.86 0.55
CA LEU A 61 0.75 -0.87 -0.85
C LEU A 61 -0.47 -1.16 -1.72
N ALA A 62 -1.21 -2.23 -1.47
CA ALA A 62 -2.38 -2.60 -2.25
C ALA A 62 -3.50 -1.54 -2.17
N LYS A 63 -3.74 -0.92 -1.01
CA LYS A 63 -4.69 0.20 -0.89
C LYS A 63 -4.25 1.42 -1.68
N GLY A 64 -2.96 1.73 -1.68
CA GLY A 64 -2.37 2.78 -2.50
C GLY A 64 -2.57 2.53 -3.99
N LEU A 65 -2.26 1.32 -4.46
CA LEU A 65 -2.46 0.95 -5.86
C LEU A 65 -3.93 0.92 -6.27
N MET A 66 -4.84 0.54 -5.37
CA MET A 66 -6.29 0.62 -5.64
C MET A 66 -6.76 2.07 -5.82
N PHE A 67 -6.25 2.99 -5.00
CA PHE A 67 -6.51 4.42 -5.18
C PHE A 67 -6.01 4.91 -6.54
N GLU A 68 -4.75 4.63 -6.90
CA GLU A 68 -4.19 5.04 -8.19
C GLU A 68 -4.93 4.41 -9.37
N TYR A 69 -5.39 3.16 -9.23
CA TYR A 69 -6.21 2.52 -10.23
C TYR A 69 -7.49 3.33 -10.49
N TYR A 70 -8.26 3.69 -9.45
CA TYR A 70 -9.48 4.49 -9.61
C TYR A 70 -9.24 5.97 -9.91
N PHE A 71 -8.01 6.47 -9.76
CA PHE A 71 -7.68 7.87 -10.04
C PHE A 71 -7.08 8.08 -11.44
N LEU A 72 -6.26 7.13 -11.90
CA LEU A 72 -5.49 7.21 -13.15
C LEU A 72 -6.06 6.32 -14.26
N ILE A 73 -6.49 5.10 -13.93
CA ILE A 73 -6.76 4.03 -14.90
C ILE A 73 -8.24 3.83 -15.17
N GLU A 74 -9.08 3.75 -14.15
CA GLU A 74 -10.53 3.66 -14.29
C GLU A 74 -11.14 4.80 -13.47
N PRO A 75 -11.05 6.06 -13.96
CA PRO A 75 -11.47 7.23 -13.20
C PRO A 75 -12.92 7.11 -12.75
N ASP A 76 -13.10 6.82 -11.47
CA ASP A 76 -14.39 6.81 -10.78
C ASP A 76 -14.16 7.53 -9.46
N TYR A 77 -14.76 8.71 -9.34
CA TYR A 77 -14.50 9.55 -8.18
C TYR A 77 -15.07 8.97 -6.88
N SER A 78 -16.21 8.26 -6.94
CA SER A 78 -16.81 7.62 -5.77
C SER A 78 -15.93 6.47 -5.27
N LEU A 79 -15.48 5.62 -6.19
CA LEU A 79 -14.56 4.53 -5.87
C LEU A 79 -13.18 5.05 -5.45
N GLY A 80 -12.70 6.14 -6.07
CA GLY A 80 -11.47 6.84 -5.71
C GLY A 80 -11.52 7.44 -4.31
N GLN A 81 -12.61 8.11 -3.93
CA GLN A 81 -12.81 8.59 -2.55
C GLN A 81 -12.88 7.43 -1.55
N HIS A 82 -13.57 6.34 -1.91
CA HIS A 82 -13.63 5.17 -1.06
C HIS A 82 -12.24 4.54 -0.85
N ALA A 83 -11.47 4.34 -1.91
CA ALA A 83 -10.12 3.81 -1.85
C ALA A 83 -9.16 4.74 -1.08
N ALA A 84 -9.25 6.05 -1.30
CA ALA A 84 -8.50 7.05 -0.54
C ALA A 84 -8.82 6.97 0.95
N SER A 85 -10.11 6.86 1.31
CA SER A 85 -10.55 6.74 2.70
C SER A 85 -9.99 5.48 3.37
N GLN A 86 -10.03 4.35 2.66
CA GLN A 86 -9.46 3.10 3.16
C GLN A 86 -7.94 3.20 3.36
N LEU A 87 -7.21 3.79 2.41
CA LEU A 87 -5.76 4.01 2.54
C LEU A 87 -5.44 4.90 3.75
N ILE A 88 -6.08 6.06 3.85
CA ILE A 88 -5.84 7.02 4.93
C ILE A 88 -6.16 6.40 6.29
N THR A 89 -7.24 5.62 6.38
CA THR A 89 -7.59 4.90 7.60
C THR A 89 -6.54 3.86 7.97
N ALA A 90 -6.09 3.05 6.99
CA ALA A 90 -5.07 2.02 7.23
C ALA A 90 -3.74 2.62 7.70
N VAL A 91 -3.30 3.72 7.08
CA VAL A 91 -2.10 4.43 7.49
C VAL A 91 -2.30 5.08 8.85
N SER A 92 -3.42 5.80 9.07
CA SER A 92 -3.68 6.49 10.33
C SER A 92 -3.75 5.55 11.53
N ASN A 93 -4.20 4.31 11.34
CA ASN A 93 -4.31 3.32 12.42
C ASN A 93 -2.95 2.78 12.86
N ARG A 94 -1.97 2.72 11.94
CA ARG A 94 -0.61 2.28 12.24
C ARG A 94 0.23 3.46 12.70
N ILE A 95 0.21 4.53 11.91
CA ILE A 95 1.10 5.67 12.03
C ILE A 95 0.34 6.98 11.74
N PRO A 96 -0.30 7.58 12.76
CA PRO A 96 -1.12 8.79 12.59
C PRO A 96 -0.36 10.01 12.03
N ALA A 97 0.94 10.11 12.33
CA ALA A 97 1.76 11.25 11.95
C ALA A 97 1.91 11.41 10.43
N GLU A 98 1.96 10.30 9.67
CA GLU A 98 1.98 10.32 8.19
C GLU A 98 0.79 11.09 7.61
N VAL A 99 -0.39 10.88 8.20
CA VAL A 99 -1.64 11.52 7.77
C VAL A 99 -1.70 12.96 8.28
N ALA A 100 -1.37 13.19 9.56
CA ALA A 100 -1.46 14.52 10.16
C ALA A 100 -0.58 15.54 9.42
N GLU A 101 0.62 15.11 8.99
CA GLU A 101 1.58 15.95 8.28
C GLU A 101 1.40 15.93 6.76
N ARG A 102 0.41 15.20 6.25
CA ARG A 102 0.09 15.08 4.80
C ARG A 102 1.29 14.65 3.96
N ARG A 103 2.08 13.71 4.46
CA ARG A 103 3.32 13.28 3.80
C ARG A 103 3.02 12.51 2.52
N GLU A 104 3.94 12.58 1.55
CA GLU A 104 3.84 11.78 0.34
C GLU A 104 3.86 10.27 0.66
N PRO A 105 3.04 9.46 -0.03
CA PRO A 105 2.11 9.79 -1.13
C PRO A 105 0.66 10.17 -0.72
N LEU A 106 0.41 10.57 0.53
CA LEU A 106 -0.96 10.76 1.06
C LEU A 106 -1.59 12.10 0.69
N GLY A 107 -0.81 13.07 0.20
CA GLY A 107 -1.29 14.40 -0.14
C GLY A 107 -2.45 14.38 -1.14
N LEU A 108 -2.31 13.63 -2.24
CA LEU A 108 -3.35 13.49 -3.26
C LEU A 108 -4.60 12.73 -2.76
N PRO A 109 -4.49 11.54 -2.14
CA PRO A 109 -5.63 10.87 -1.49
C PRO A 109 -6.39 11.79 -0.52
N MET A 110 -5.68 12.57 0.30
CA MET A 110 -6.30 13.52 1.23
C MET A 110 -7.04 14.65 0.51
N ALA A 111 -6.47 15.17 -0.58
CA ALA A 111 -7.14 16.19 -1.40
C ALA A 111 -8.43 15.64 -2.02
N VAL A 112 -8.40 14.42 -2.55
CA VAL A 112 -9.58 13.75 -3.14
C VAL A 112 -10.71 13.59 -2.13
N LEU A 113 -10.40 13.28 -0.86
CA LEU A 113 -11.39 13.19 0.22
C LEU A 113 -12.03 14.54 0.59
N GLN A 114 -11.34 15.65 0.34
CA GLN A 114 -11.82 17.00 0.68
C GLN A 114 -12.60 17.66 -0.46
N MET A 115 -12.50 17.12 -1.66
CA MET A 115 -13.21 17.62 -2.83
C MET A 115 -14.71 17.27 -2.74
N THR A 116 -15.56 18.19 -3.16
CA THR A 116 -17.00 17.94 -3.31
C THR A 116 -17.26 17.31 -4.67
N THR A 117 -18.06 16.23 -4.70
CA THR A 117 -18.46 15.52 -5.92
C THR A 117 -19.17 16.47 -6.89
N SER A 118 -18.56 16.74 -8.05
CA SER A 118 -19.30 17.18 -9.24
C SER A 118 -19.72 15.95 -10.03
N SER A 119 -20.95 15.94 -10.56
CA SER A 119 -21.49 14.84 -11.38
C SER A 119 -20.75 14.64 -12.72
N ASN A 120 -19.79 15.51 -13.06
CA ASN A 120 -19.14 15.56 -14.37
C ASN A 120 -17.66 15.17 -14.29
N TYR A 121 -17.33 14.14 -13.52
CA TYR A 121 -15.94 13.67 -13.48
C TYR A 121 -15.55 13.10 -14.85
N PRO A 122 -14.41 13.53 -15.42
CA PRO A 122 -13.99 13.04 -16.72
C PRO A 122 -13.79 11.54 -16.64
N THR A 123 -14.52 10.82 -17.47
CA THR A 123 -14.27 9.41 -17.72
C THR A 123 -12.92 9.25 -18.39
N PHE A 124 -12.36 8.05 -18.23
CA PHE A 124 -11.19 7.57 -18.95
C PHE A 124 -11.17 8.03 -20.42
N THR A 125 -10.22 8.88 -20.78
CA THR A 125 -9.97 9.19 -22.19
C THR A 125 -8.80 8.33 -22.67
N PRO A 126 -8.89 7.68 -23.84
CA PRO A 126 -7.79 6.89 -24.41
C PRO A 126 -6.44 7.63 -24.39
N ALA A 127 -6.45 8.93 -24.67
CA ALA A 127 -5.27 9.79 -24.64
C ALA A 127 -4.55 9.82 -23.27
N ARG A 128 -5.28 9.74 -22.16
CA ARG A 128 -4.67 9.68 -20.82
C ARG A 128 -3.89 8.40 -20.61
N MET A 129 -4.40 7.28 -21.10
CA MET A 129 -3.68 6.01 -20.97
C MET A 129 -2.52 5.87 -21.91
N GLU A 130 -2.65 6.36 -23.14
CA GLU A 130 -1.52 6.46 -24.05
C GLU A 130 -0.40 7.30 -23.43
N TYR A 131 -0.75 8.41 -22.77
CA TYR A 131 0.20 9.21 -22.01
C TYR A 131 0.83 8.44 -20.85
N LEU A 132 0.04 7.75 -20.02
CA LEU A 132 0.58 6.98 -18.89
C LEU A 132 1.50 5.84 -19.35
N HIS A 133 1.12 5.08 -20.36
CA HIS A 133 1.94 4.00 -20.91
C HIS A 133 3.20 4.49 -21.61
N SER A 134 3.15 5.63 -22.30
CA SER A 134 4.36 6.21 -22.88
C SER A 134 5.31 6.77 -21.81
N THR A 135 4.78 7.22 -20.67
CA THR A 135 5.58 7.74 -19.55
C THR A 135 6.18 6.61 -18.71
N TYR A 136 5.41 5.55 -18.48
CA TYR A 136 5.79 4.41 -17.65
C TYR A 136 5.63 3.12 -18.46
N PRO A 137 6.51 2.80 -19.41
CA PRO A 137 6.31 1.63 -20.28
C PRO A 137 6.48 0.30 -19.52
N ASP A 138 7.38 0.25 -18.54
CA ASP A 138 7.83 -0.99 -17.92
C ASP A 138 7.25 -1.27 -16.54
N ALA A 139 6.54 -0.30 -15.94
CA ALA A 139 6.04 -0.42 -14.57
C ALA A 139 4.77 0.40 -14.34
N PHE A 140 3.92 -0.07 -13.43
CA PHE A 140 2.73 0.66 -13.02
C PHE A 140 3.11 2.00 -12.35
N PRO A 141 2.45 3.12 -12.70
CA PRO A 141 2.78 4.43 -12.14
C PRO A 141 2.74 4.45 -10.61
N HIS A 142 3.70 5.12 -9.99
CA HIS A 142 3.75 5.40 -8.54
C HIS A 142 3.81 4.18 -7.60
N ILE A 143 4.00 2.95 -8.12
CA ILE A 143 4.12 1.76 -7.27
C ILE A 143 5.22 1.89 -6.22
N MET A 144 6.35 2.50 -6.59
CA MET A 144 7.47 2.77 -5.68
C MET A 144 7.12 3.72 -4.52
N LEU A 145 6.22 4.69 -4.73
CA LEU A 145 5.85 5.62 -3.66
C LEU A 145 5.13 4.90 -2.53
N TYR A 146 4.24 3.96 -2.87
CA TYR A 146 3.51 3.17 -1.90
C TYR A 146 4.36 2.05 -1.29
N GLN A 147 5.34 1.51 -2.03
CA GLN A 147 6.35 0.60 -1.46
C GLN A 147 7.16 1.32 -0.38
N VAL A 148 7.66 2.52 -0.67
CA VAL A 148 8.43 3.34 0.28
C VAL A 148 7.58 3.70 1.50
N LEU A 149 6.30 4.03 1.31
CA LEU A 149 5.38 4.25 2.43
C LEU A 149 5.23 3.00 3.30
N SER A 150 5.02 1.82 2.71
CA SER A 150 4.90 0.56 3.46
C SER A 150 6.16 0.28 4.26
N GLY A 151 7.33 0.32 3.62
CA GLY A 151 8.61 0.07 4.28
C GLY A 151 8.93 1.09 5.37
N ARG A 152 8.57 2.37 5.19
CA ARG A 152 8.73 3.39 6.23
C ARG A 152 7.86 3.12 7.45
N ILE A 153 6.61 2.71 7.24
CA ILE A 153 5.69 2.36 8.32
C ILE A 153 6.21 1.14 9.09
N GLU A 154 6.67 0.11 8.38
CA GLU A 154 7.30 -1.08 8.98
C GLU A 154 8.55 -0.72 9.80
N ALA A 155 9.44 0.11 9.26
CA ALA A 155 10.64 0.57 9.96
C ALA A 155 10.30 1.33 11.27
N ILE A 156 9.24 2.16 11.25
CA ILE A 156 8.78 2.85 12.47
C ILE A 156 8.23 1.86 13.50
N GLU A 157 7.40 0.92 13.07
CA GLU A 157 6.81 -0.09 13.96
C GLU A 157 7.88 -0.99 14.61
N ASN A 158 8.97 -1.23 13.89
CA ASN A 158 10.13 -1.98 14.37
C ASN A 158 11.11 -1.14 15.22
N GLY A 159 10.88 0.17 15.34
CA GLY A 159 11.76 1.09 16.08
C GLY A 159 13.07 1.42 15.36
N GLU A 160 13.19 1.10 14.07
CA GLU A 160 14.36 1.35 13.22
C GLU A 160 14.42 2.81 12.72
N PHE A 161 13.32 3.55 12.89
CA PHE A 161 13.19 4.95 12.48
C PHE A 161 12.55 5.78 13.59
N ILE A 162 13.18 6.90 13.93
CA ILE A 162 12.60 7.90 14.84
C ILE A 162 12.17 9.13 14.04
N TRP A 163 10.93 9.53 14.28
CA TRP A 163 10.32 10.71 13.69
C TRP A 163 11.20 11.96 13.79
N GLY A 164 11.67 12.47 12.65
CA GLY A 164 12.42 13.72 12.55
C GLY A 164 13.94 13.61 12.73
N GLU A 165 14.47 12.44 13.11
CA GLU A 165 15.92 12.27 13.37
C GLU A 165 16.60 11.25 12.44
N GLY A 166 15.84 10.58 11.57
CA GLY A 166 16.38 9.60 10.62
C GLY A 166 16.42 8.18 11.19
N PHE A 167 17.11 7.28 10.48
CA PHE A 167 17.26 5.87 10.90
C PHE A 167 18.14 5.77 12.15
N VAL A 168 17.76 4.86 13.05
CA VAL A 168 18.60 4.48 14.19
C VAL A 168 19.61 3.44 13.69
N GLU A 169 20.90 3.71 13.80
CA GLU A 169 21.92 2.69 13.52
C GLU A 169 21.82 1.54 14.55
N PRO A 170 21.99 0.27 14.12
CA PRO A 170 21.84 -0.92 14.98
C PRO A 170 22.91 -1.05 16.08
#